data_AF-B5GWA5-F1
#
_entry.id   AF-B5GWA5-F1
#
_cell.length_a   1.000
_cell.length_b   1.000
_cell.length_c   1.000
_cell.angle_alpha   90.00
_cell.angle_beta   90.00
_cell.angle_gamma   90.00
#
_symmetry.space_group_name_H-M   'P 1'
#
loop_
_entity.id
_entity.type
_entity.pdbx_description
1 polymer ?
#
loop_
_entity_poly.entity_id
_entity_poly.type
_entity_poly.pdbx_seq_one_letter_code
_entity_poly.pdbx_strand_id
1 'polypeptide(L)'
;MSSPTGTGTVRSWHFILHTQDPLTPDQVDVLAGLDQFADGDLGLEQGPGCSLFTCYVDAPTLTGAIADALARFEYFPGVLIRSVELSEYSLDHNGMWTLAVVPPPPPLEADPTA
;
A
#
# COMPACT_ATOMS: atom_id res chain seq x y z
N MET A 1 20.03 -18.84 -22.42
CA MET A 1 19.95 -19.46 -21.09
C MET A 1 18.83 -18.77 -20.35
N SER A 2 17.69 -19.45 -20.23
CA SER A 2 16.53 -18.94 -19.50
C SER A 2 16.80 -19.04 -18.00
N SER A 3 16.74 -17.92 -17.29
CA SER A 3 16.83 -17.86 -15.84
C SER A 3 15.71 -18.70 -15.21
N PRO A 4 15.94 -19.36 -14.07
CA PRO A 4 14.89 -20.12 -13.41
C PRO A 4 13.79 -19.16 -12.96
N THR A 5 12.57 -19.39 -13.46
CA THR A 5 11.33 -18.87 -12.88
C THR A 5 11.27 -19.39 -11.45
N GLY A 6 11.78 -18.60 -10.51
CA GLY A 6 11.51 -18.81 -9.11
C GLY A 6 10.01 -18.63 -8.92
N THR A 7 9.27 -19.73 -8.75
CA THR A 7 8.00 -19.72 -8.03
C THR A 7 8.32 -19.33 -6.58
N GLY A 8 8.63 -18.06 -6.37
CA GLY A 8 8.77 -17.48 -5.04
C GLY A 8 7.43 -17.62 -4.36
N THR A 9 7.45 -17.99 -3.08
CA THR A 9 6.25 -18.02 -2.24
C THR A 9 5.49 -16.71 -2.42
N VAL A 10 4.26 -16.81 -2.94
CA VAL A 10 3.36 -15.67 -3.08
C VAL A 10 3.03 -15.15 -1.68
N ARG A 11 3.11 -13.84 -1.51
CA ARG A 11 2.83 -13.13 -0.26
C ARG A 11 1.74 -12.11 -0.51
N SER A 12 0.87 -11.92 0.46
CA SER A 12 -0.16 -10.89 0.41
C SER A 12 0.39 -9.59 1.00
N TRP A 13 0.37 -8.54 0.19
CA TRP A 13 0.85 -7.21 0.56
C TRP A 13 -0.33 -6.27 0.73
N HIS A 14 -0.37 -5.60 1.87
CA HIS A 14 -1.29 -4.50 2.14
C HIS A 14 -0.54 -3.21 2.43
N PHE A 15 -0.70 -2.21 1.56
CA PHE A 15 0.01 -0.93 1.62
C PHE A 15 -0.88 0.19 1.08
N ILE A 16 -0.51 1.43 1.40
CA ILE A 16 -1.21 2.63 0.97
C ILE A 16 -0.31 3.42 0.03
N LEU A 17 -0.83 3.81 -1.13
CA LEU A 17 -0.19 4.80 -2.00
C LEU A 17 -0.77 6.17 -1.71
N HIS A 18 0.11 7.14 -1.45
CA HIS A 18 -0.26 8.52 -1.24
C HIS A 18 0.00 9.30 -2.52
N THR A 19 -1.02 9.96 -3.07
CA THR A 19 -0.82 10.88 -4.18
C THR A 19 -0.11 12.16 -3.72
N GLN A 20 0.52 12.85 -4.66
CA GLN A 20 1.10 14.16 -4.42
C GLN A 20 0.03 15.23 -4.17
N ASP A 21 -1.05 15.17 -4.95
CA ASP A 21 -2.15 16.14 -4.95
C ASP A 21 -3.50 15.39 -4.91
N PRO A 22 -4.59 16.00 -4.41
CA PRO A 22 -5.92 15.41 -4.48
C PRO A 22 -6.32 15.12 -5.93
N LEU A 23 -7.06 14.03 -6.13
CA LEU A 23 -7.64 13.75 -7.44
C LEU A 23 -8.65 14.82 -7.84
N THR A 24 -8.65 15.19 -9.12
CA THR A 24 -9.71 16.01 -9.69
C THR A 24 -11.01 15.22 -9.83
N PRO A 25 -12.18 15.89 -9.97
CA PRO A 25 -13.44 15.18 -10.21
C PRO A 25 -13.39 14.28 -11.46
N ASP A 26 -12.85 14.76 -12.58
CA ASP A 26 -12.70 13.98 -13.81
C ASP A 26 -11.83 12.73 -13.60
N GLN A 27 -10.80 12.86 -12.75
CA GLN A 27 -9.94 11.77 -12.36
C GLN A 27 -10.69 10.72 -11.53
N VAL A 28 -11.50 11.16 -10.56
CA VAL A 28 -12.36 10.26 -9.77
C VAL A 28 -13.36 9.50 -10.66
N ASP A 29 -13.96 10.18 -11.65
CA ASP A 29 -14.92 9.57 -12.56
C ASP A 29 -14.27 8.50 -13.46
N VAL A 30 -13.04 8.73 -13.93
CA VAL A 30 -12.28 7.72 -14.69
C VAL A 30 -12.00 6.50 -13.81
N LEU A 31 -11.63 6.68 -12.54
CA LEU A 31 -11.39 5.56 -11.62
C LEU A 31 -12.64 4.75 -11.33
N ALA A 32 -13.79 5.42 -11.15
CA ALA A 32 -15.07 4.75 -10.91
C ALA A 32 -15.50 3.83 -12.06
N GLY A 33 -14.97 4.07 -13.27
CA GLY A 33 -15.20 3.23 -14.45
C GLY A 33 -14.23 2.07 -14.63
N LEU A 34 -13.21 1.91 -13.77
CA LEU A 34 -12.24 0.82 -13.87
C LEU A 34 -12.62 -0.35 -12.94
N ASP A 35 -12.84 -1.53 -13.53
CA ASP A 35 -13.26 -2.75 -12.81
C ASP A 35 -12.34 -3.13 -11.63
N GLN A 36 -11.06 -2.79 -11.70
CA GLN A 36 -10.06 -3.05 -10.64
C GLN A 36 -10.36 -2.35 -9.29
N PHE A 37 -11.19 -1.32 -9.28
CA PHE A 37 -11.69 -0.67 -8.06
C PHE A 37 -12.99 -1.31 -7.54
N ALA A 38 -13.73 -1.99 -8.42
CA ALA A 38 -14.97 -2.68 -8.07
C ALA A 38 -14.72 -4.01 -7.37
N ASP A 39 -13.60 -4.68 -7.68
CA ASP A 39 -13.25 -5.99 -7.11
C ASP A 39 -12.58 -5.91 -5.72
N GLY A 40 -12.35 -4.70 -5.19
CA GLY A 40 -11.84 -4.49 -3.82
C GLY A 40 -10.32 -4.56 -3.67
N ASP A 41 -9.58 -4.81 -4.75
CA ASP A 41 -8.11 -4.81 -4.78
C ASP A 41 -7.49 -3.42 -4.57
N LEU A 42 -8.25 -2.37 -4.89
CA LEU A 42 -7.87 -0.97 -4.72
C LEU A 42 -9.03 -0.18 -4.10
N GLY A 43 -8.83 0.32 -2.88
CA GLY A 43 -9.75 1.25 -2.22
C GLY A 43 -9.28 2.70 -2.39
N LEU A 44 -10.18 3.61 -2.74
CA LEU A 44 -9.89 5.05 -2.79
C LEU A 44 -10.45 5.76 -1.55
N GLU A 45 -9.58 6.48 -0.84
CA GLU A 45 -9.97 7.43 0.20
C GLU A 45 -9.48 8.83 -0.16
N GLN A 46 -10.36 9.83 -0.05
CA GLN A 46 -10.00 11.23 -0.31
C GLN A 46 -9.67 11.94 0.99
N GLY A 47 -8.43 12.43 1.10
CA GLY A 47 -7.97 13.24 2.23
C GLY A 47 -7.88 14.73 1.89
N PRO A 48 -7.83 15.61 2.89
CA PRO A 48 -7.50 17.01 2.67
C PRO A 48 -6.04 17.14 2.23
N GLY A 49 -5.80 17.42 0.95
CA GLY A 49 -4.47 17.70 0.40
C GLY A 49 -3.80 16.53 -0.32
N CYS A 50 -4.34 15.31 -0.25
CA CYS A 50 -3.93 14.18 -1.08
C CYS A 50 -5.05 13.14 -1.17
N SER A 51 -4.88 12.16 -2.06
CA SER A 51 -5.73 10.99 -2.16
C SER A 51 -4.92 9.75 -1.80
N LEU A 52 -5.60 8.77 -1.21
CA LEU A 52 -5.01 7.56 -0.67
C LEU A 52 -5.59 6.36 -1.42
N PHE A 53 -4.70 5.47 -1.86
CA PHE A 53 -5.08 4.20 -2.46
C PHE A 53 -4.64 3.05 -1.57
N THR A 54 -5.61 2.40 -0.93
CA THR A 54 -5.40 1.16 -0.18
C THR A 54 -5.25 0.02 -1.17
N CYS A 55 -4.11 -0.66 -1.17
CA CYS A 55 -3.76 -1.69 -2.14
C CYS A 55 -3.64 -3.05 -1.45
N TYR A 56 -4.29 -4.05 -2.05
CA TYR A 56 -4.12 -5.46 -1.72
C TYR A 56 -3.59 -6.19 -2.95
N VAL A 57 -2.36 -6.70 -2.86
CA VAL A 57 -1.69 -7.35 -4.00
C VAL A 57 -0.93 -8.59 -3.55
N ASP A 58 -1.19 -9.69 -4.23
CA ASP A 58 -0.45 -10.94 -4.06
C ASP A 58 0.77 -10.95 -4.98
N ALA A 59 1.98 -10.91 -4.40
CA ALA A 59 3.22 -10.94 -5.16
C ALA A 59 4.37 -11.59 -4.36
N PRO A 60 5.39 -12.14 -5.02
CA PRO A 60 6.55 -12.70 -4.33
C PRO A 60 7.35 -11.68 -3.51
N THR A 61 7.31 -10.40 -3.90
CA THR A 61 8.07 -9.31 -3.25
C THR A 61 7.24 -8.05 -3.13
N LEU A 62 7.54 -7.21 -2.13
CA LEU A 62 6.94 -5.89 -1.98
C LEU A 62 7.14 -5.01 -3.21
N THR A 63 8.35 -5.01 -3.78
CA THR A 63 8.64 -4.22 -5.00
C THR A 63 7.79 -4.68 -6.18
N GLY A 64 7.57 -6.00 -6.32
CA GLY A 64 6.65 -6.55 -7.32
C GLY A 64 5.22 -6.08 -7.08
N ALA A 65 4.73 -6.17 -5.84
CA ALA A 65 3.40 -5.71 -5.48
C ALA A 65 3.19 -4.20 -5.76
N ILE A 66 4.19 -3.37 -5.45
CA ILE A 66 4.16 -1.93 -5.73
C ILE A 66 4.17 -1.69 -7.25
N ALA A 67 5.01 -2.39 -8.00
CA ALA A 67 5.07 -2.26 -9.46
C ALA A 67 3.74 -2.65 -10.11
N ASP A 68 3.12 -3.75 -9.67
CA ASP A 68 1.82 -4.21 -10.15
C ASP A 68 0.72 -3.20 -9.83
N ALA A 69 0.72 -2.63 -8.62
CA ALA A 69 -0.21 -1.56 -8.25
C ALA A 69 0.02 -0.29 -9.09
N LEU A 70 1.26 0.11 -9.34
CA LEU A 70 1.59 1.29 -10.15
C LEU A 70 1.24 1.10 -11.64
N ALA A 71 1.38 -0.10 -12.19
CA ALA A 71 0.99 -0.40 -13.57
C ALA A 71 -0.50 -0.15 -13.82
N ARG A 72 -1.34 -0.30 -12.78
CA ARG A 72 -2.78 0.01 -12.85
C ARG A 72 -3.06 1.50 -13.04
N PHE A 73 -2.11 2.38 -12.71
CA PHE A 73 -2.20 3.82 -12.94
C PHE A 73 -1.71 4.24 -14.34
N GLU A 74 -1.15 3.33 -15.15
CA GLU A 74 -0.78 3.64 -16.53
C GLU A 74 -2.00 4.08 -17.37
N TYR A 75 -3.18 3.55 -17.03
CA TYR A 75 -4.46 3.94 -17.63
C TYR A 75 -5.03 5.25 -17.06
N PHE A 76 -4.34 5.87 -16.11
CA PHE A 76 -4.81 7.02 -15.35
C PHE A 76 -3.81 8.19 -15.41
N PRO A 77 -3.76 8.90 -16.55
CA PRO A 77 -2.74 9.91 -16.78
C PRO A 77 -2.88 11.10 -15.80
N GLY A 78 -1.74 11.57 -15.31
CA GLY A 78 -1.64 12.81 -14.53
C GLY A 78 -1.67 12.62 -13.01
N VAL A 79 -1.72 11.38 -12.51
CA VAL A 79 -1.56 11.12 -11.07
C VAL A 79 -0.12 10.82 -10.72
N LEU A 80 0.39 11.53 -9.73
CA LEU A 80 1.72 11.35 -9.18
C LEU A 80 1.61 10.73 -7.79
N ILE A 81 2.34 9.64 -7.57
CA ILE A 81 2.47 9.01 -6.25
C ILE A 81 3.67 9.62 -5.54
N ARG A 82 3.44 10.15 -4.34
CA ARG A 82 4.46 10.77 -3.49
C ARG A 82 5.16 9.76 -2.59
N SER A 83 4.40 8.84 -2.00
CA SER A 83 4.93 7.90 -1.01
C SER A 83 4.12 6.61 -0.94
N VAL A 84 4.78 5.55 -0.46
CA VAL A 84 4.17 4.26 -0.16
C VAL A 84 4.29 4.01 1.33
N GLU A 85 3.21 3.62 1.97
CA GLU A 85 3.14 3.31 3.39
C GLU A 85 2.76 1.84 3.60
N LEU A 86 3.54 1.15 4.43
CA LEU A 86 3.25 -0.22 4.85
C LEU A 86 2.57 -0.22 6.20
N SER A 87 1.48 -0.97 6.32
CA SER A 87 0.84 -1.20 7.61
C SER A 87 1.70 -2.08 8.53
N GLU A 88 1.58 -1.87 9.84
CA GLU A 88 2.17 -2.74 10.87
C GLU A 88 1.77 -4.21 10.68
N TYR A 89 0.52 -4.45 10.28
CA TYR A 89 0.02 -5.77 9.92
C TYR A 89 0.82 -6.40 8.77
N SER A 90 1.05 -5.67 7.68
CA SER A 90 1.82 -6.18 6.53
C SER A 90 3.27 -6.46 6.87
N LEU A 91 3.87 -5.63 7.75
CA LEU A 91 5.24 -5.86 8.23
C LEU A 91 5.31 -7.14 9.07
N ASP A 92 4.33 -7.38 9.94
CA ASP A 92 4.23 -8.59 10.76
C ASP A 92 3.96 -9.83 9.92
N HIS A 93 2.90 -9.79 9.13
CA HIS A 93 2.45 -10.88 8.28
C HIS A 93 3.56 -11.37 7.33
N ASN A 94 4.36 -10.45 6.81
CA ASN A 94 5.45 -10.79 5.89
C ASN A 94 6.81 -11.03 6.58
N GLY A 95 6.88 -10.91 7.91
CA GLY A 95 8.12 -11.10 8.67
C GLY A 95 9.19 -10.06 8.32
N MET A 96 8.78 -8.83 8.01
CA MET A 96 9.66 -7.70 7.67
C MET A 96 9.87 -6.71 8.81
N TRP A 97 9.34 -6.98 10.00
CA TRP A 97 9.74 -6.23 11.19
C TRP A 97 11.25 -6.28 11.35
N THR A 98 11.87 -5.11 11.33
CA THR A 98 13.28 -4.93 11.69
C THR A 98 13.33 -3.99 12.89
N LEU A 99 14.37 -4.10 13.73
CA LEU A 99 14.55 -3.29 14.94
C LEU A 99 14.52 -1.75 14.72
N ALA A 100 14.52 -1.27 13.47
CA ALA A 100 14.36 0.14 13.12
C ALA A 100 12.90 0.64 13.19
N VAL A 101 11.93 -0.27 13.28
CA VAL A 101 10.52 0.02 13.49
C VAL A 101 10.14 -0.83 14.69
N VAL A 102 10.02 -0.26 15.88
CA VAL A 102 9.50 -0.97 17.06
C VAL A 102 8.36 -0.09 17.59
N PRO A 103 7.15 -0.65 17.81
CA PRO A 103 6.08 0.11 18.43
C PRO A 103 6.58 0.66 19.77
N PRO A 104 6.22 1.89 20.16
CA PRO A 104 6.59 2.40 21.47
C PRO A 104 6.10 1.40 22.54
N PRO A 105 6.93 1.03 23.53
CA PRO A 105 6.49 0.15 24.59
C PRO A 105 5.23 0.73 25.26
N PRO A 106 4.28 -0.10 25.70
CA PRO A 106 3.08 0.38 26.36
C PRO A 106 3.46 1.27 27.56
N PRO A 107 2.68 2.33 27.87
CA PRO A 107 2.95 3.16 29.02
C PRO A 107 3.05 2.28 30.26
N LEU A 108 4.19 2.35 30.95
CA LEU A 108 4.30 1.78 32.29
C LEU A 108 3.25 2.51 33.13
N GLU A 109 2.20 1.80 33.55
CA GLU A 109 1.36 2.29 34.64
C GLU A 109 2.32 2.63 35.78
N ALA A 110 2.40 3.92 36.11
CA ALA A 110 3.23 4.38 37.20
C ALA A 110 2.72 3.66 38.45
N ASP A 111 3.49 2.67 38.92
CA ASP A 111 3.24 1.99 40.18
C ASP A 111 3.12 3.09 41.25
N PRO A 112 1.93 3.31 41.82
CA PRO A 112 1.71 4.42 42.73
C PRO A 112 2.17 4.00 44.13
N THR A 113 3.33 3.38 44.31
CA THR A 113 3.91 3.18 45.66
C THR A 113 5.43 2.93 45.61
N ALA A 114 6.22 3.98 45.87
CA ALA A 114 7.48 3.89 46.62
C ALA A 114 7.82 5.25 47.27
#